data_AF-A0A8E2HAY2-F1
#
_entry.id   AF-A0A8E2HAY2-F1
#
_cell.length_a   1.000
_cell.length_b   1.000
_cell.length_c   1.000
_cell.angle_alpha   90.00
_cell.angle_beta   90.00
_cell.angle_gamma   90.00
#
_symmetry.space_group_name_H-M   'P 1'
#
loop_
_entity.id
_entity.type
_entity.pdbx_description
1 polymer ?
#
loop_
_entity_poly.entity_id
_entity_poly.type
_entity_poly.pdbx_seq_one_letter_code
_entity_poly.pdbx_strand_id
1 'polypeptide(L)'
;MTECEAEIAALAQDLSGLRRVWPDMAVSQDLGLYGDDITEFIMALADRYGEWVWDWPWARFADDREGVGCLAIFGLPWLLLCWLFRARSRGLHQVQELERLEIGHIAAVIDRGVWFEP
;
A
#
# COMPACT_ATOMS: atom_id res chain seq x y z
N MET A 1 12.00 -17.17 -0.58
CA MET A 1 10.96 -16.43 0.12
C MET A 1 11.42 -16.24 1.55
N THR A 2 11.78 -15.01 1.92
CA THR A 2 12.13 -14.66 3.32
C THR A 2 10.87 -14.69 4.19
N GLU A 3 11.03 -14.68 5.52
CA GLU A 3 9.90 -14.63 6.45
C GLU A 3 9.06 -13.36 6.23
N CYS A 4 9.73 -12.21 6.01
CA CYS A 4 9.07 -10.95 5.68
C CYS A 4 8.27 -11.03 4.35
N GLU A 5 8.86 -11.58 3.28
CA GLU A 5 8.14 -11.79 2.01
C GLU A 5 6.89 -12.67 2.18
N ALA A 6 6.98 -13.73 2.99
CA ALA A 6 5.86 -14.63 3.23
C ALA A 6 4.73 -13.93 4.01
N GLU A 7 5.06 -13.07 4.96
CA GLU A 7 4.10 -12.28 5.71
C GLU A 7 3.40 -11.23 4.84
N ILE A 8 4.15 -10.47 4.05
CA ILE A 8 3.58 -9.47 3.14
C ILE A 8 2.72 -10.16 2.07
N ALA A 9 3.18 -11.30 1.54
CA ALA A 9 2.39 -12.09 0.60
C ALA A 9 1.08 -12.59 1.24
N ALA A 10 1.09 -13.00 2.52
CA ALA A 10 -0.12 -13.40 3.24
C ALA A 10 -1.10 -12.24 3.44
N LEU A 11 -0.59 -11.05 3.80
CA LEU A 11 -1.41 -9.83 3.91
C LEU A 11 -2.06 -9.47 2.57
N ALA A 12 -1.27 -9.44 1.50
CA ALA A 12 -1.77 -9.11 0.18
C ALA A 12 -2.71 -10.20 -0.36
N GLN A 13 -2.53 -11.46 0.04
CA GLN A 13 -3.43 -12.55 -0.30
C GLN A 13 -4.81 -12.38 0.34
N ASP A 14 -4.86 -11.95 1.60
CA ASP A 14 -6.11 -11.72 2.32
C ASP A 14 -6.93 -10.60 1.67
N LEU A 15 -6.26 -9.49 1.31
CA LEU A 15 -6.90 -8.32 0.70
C LEU A 15 -7.27 -8.53 -0.78
N SER A 16 -6.43 -9.20 -1.58
CA SER A 16 -6.71 -9.44 -3.00
C SER A 16 -7.72 -10.56 -3.24
N GLY A 17 -7.99 -11.40 -2.23
CA GLY A 17 -8.80 -12.62 -2.37
C GLY A 17 -8.16 -13.68 -3.28
N LEU A 18 -6.91 -13.50 -3.71
CA LEU A 18 -6.22 -14.45 -4.55
C LEU A 18 -5.86 -15.71 -3.76
N ARG A 19 -5.86 -16.87 -4.43
CA ARG A 19 -5.51 -18.14 -3.77
C ARG A 19 -4.01 -18.26 -3.47
N ARG A 20 -3.17 -17.52 -4.21
CA ARG A 20 -1.72 -17.56 -4.07
C ARG A 20 -1.12 -16.26 -4.57
N VAL A 21 -0.29 -15.67 -3.72
CA VAL A 21 0.49 -14.47 -4.02
C VAL A 21 1.97 -14.83 -4.07
N TRP A 22 2.69 -14.25 -5.03
CA TRP A 22 4.11 -14.49 -5.24
C TRP A 22 4.91 -13.20 -5.06
N PRO A 23 6.22 -13.28 -4.71
CA PRO A 23 7.03 -12.09 -4.46
C PRO A 23 7.17 -11.15 -5.67
N ASP A 24 7.11 -11.67 -6.89
CA ASP A 24 7.21 -10.92 -8.15
C ASP A 24 5.88 -10.28 -8.60
N MET A 25 4.80 -10.49 -7.84
CA MET A 25 3.50 -9.88 -8.13
C MET A 25 3.49 -8.42 -7.67
N ALA A 26 3.06 -7.56 -8.58
CA ALA A 26 2.88 -6.14 -8.33
C ALA A 26 1.55 -5.87 -7.60
N VAL A 27 1.63 -5.03 -6.57
CA VAL A 27 0.51 -4.73 -5.65
C VAL A 27 -0.75 -4.25 -6.39
N SER A 28 -0.62 -3.30 -7.32
CA SER A 28 -1.79 -2.80 -8.05
C SER A 28 -2.07 -3.63 -9.30
N GLN A 29 -1.07 -3.89 -10.15
CA GLN A 29 -1.28 -4.45 -11.47
C GLN A 29 -1.63 -5.95 -11.46
N ASP A 30 -1.02 -6.73 -10.55
CA ASP A 30 -1.23 -8.19 -10.50
C ASP A 30 -2.20 -8.58 -9.38
N LEU A 31 -2.11 -7.94 -8.20
CA LEU A 31 -2.97 -8.25 -7.06
C LEU A 31 -4.29 -7.48 -7.09
N GLY A 32 -4.39 -6.45 -7.93
CA GLY A 32 -5.60 -5.67 -8.07
C GLY A 32 -5.91 -4.77 -6.85
N LEU A 33 -4.91 -4.45 -6.03
CA LEU A 33 -5.11 -3.58 -4.87
C LEU A 33 -5.12 -2.11 -5.31
N TYR A 34 -6.29 -1.48 -5.18
CA TYR A 34 -6.55 -0.09 -5.53
C TYR A 34 -7.40 0.59 -4.43
N GLY A 35 -7.46 1.92 -4.41
CA GLY A 35 -8.38 2.66 -3.53
C GLY A 35 -8.30 2.33 -2.03
N ASP A 36 -9.39 1.83 -1.46
CA ASP A 36 -9.46 1.45 -0.04
C ASP A 36 -8.61 0.19 0.23
N ASP A 37 -8.51 -0.76 -0.70
CA ASP A 37 -7.71 -1.99 -0.52
C ASP A 37 -6.22 -1.68 -0.34
N ILE A 38 -5.68 -0.72 -1.12
CA ILE A 38 -4.29 -0.29 -0.93
C ILE A 38 -4.12 0.45 0.40
N THR A 39 -5.12 1.23 0.82
CA THR A 39 -5.07 1.92 2.12
C THR A 39 -5.05 0.93 3.27
N GLU A 40 -5.87 -0.12 3.20
CA GLU A 40 -5.88 -1.22 4.18
C GLU A 40 -4.55 -1.98 4.18
N PHE A 41 -3.96 -2.21 3.00
CA PHE A 41 -2.65 -2.85 2.88
C PHE A 41 -1.53 -2.01 3.52
N ILE A 42 -1.46 -0.71 3.22
CA ILE A 42 -0.48 0.21 3.82
C ILE A 42 -0.65 0.27 5.34
N MET A 43 -1.90 0.30 5.82
CA MET A 43 -2.21 0.31 7.25
C MET A 43 -1.72 -0.96 7.94
N ALA A 44 -1.96 -2.14 7.36
CA ALA A 44 -1.47 -3.40 7.90
C ALA A 44 0.07 -3.48 7.93
N LEU A 45 0.74 -2.94 6.90
CA LEU A 45 2.19 -2.83 6.88
C LEU A 45 2.72 -1.86 7.95
N ALA A 46 2.07 -0.71 8.13
CA ALA A 46 2.49 0.29 9.10
C ALA A 46 2.29 -0.18 10.56
N ASP A 47 1.20 -0.90 10.84
CA ASP A 47 0.95 -1.50 12.17
C ASP A 47 2.05 -2.53 12.52
N ARG A 48 2.51 -3.29 11.53
CA ARG A 48 3.49 -4.37 11.73
C ARG A 48 4.95 -3.91 11.70
N TYR A 49 5.30 -3.01 10.78
CA TYR A 49 6.70 -2.63 10.49
C TYR A 49 7.02 -1.16 10.80
N GLY A 50 6.02 -0.37 11.19
CA GLY A 50 6.17 1.00 11.68
C GLY A 50 5.63 2.07 10.73
N GLU A 51 5.36 3.26 11.27
CA GLU A 51 4.70 4.35 10.55
C GLU A 51 5.47 4.90 9.35
N TRP A 52 6.78 4.70 9.27
CA TRP A 52 7.63 5.15 8.15
C TRP A 52 7.22 4.53 6.80
N VAL A 53 6.44 3.44 6.81
CA VAL A 53 5.81 2.87 5.61
C VAL A 53 4.90 3.88 4.93
N TRP A 54 4.22 4.77 5.68
CA TRP A 54 3.36 5.82 5.12
C TRP A 54 4.13 6.85 4.29
N ASP A 55 5.41 7.03 4.56
CA ASP A 55 6.26 8.04 3.90
C ASP A 55 6.79 7.57 2.53
N TRP A 56 6.51 6.32 2.14
CA TRP A 56 6.94 5.79 0.84
C TRP A 56 6.20 6.47 -0.32
N PRO A 57 6.77 6.48 -1.54
CA PRO A 57 6.16 7.16 -2.67
C PRO A 57 5.02 6.33 -3.31
N TRP A 58 4.03 5.94 -2.50
CA TRP A 58 2.86 5.12 -2.88
C TRP A 58 2.11 5.66 -4.11
N ALA A 59 2.07 6.98 -4.26
CA ALA A 59 1.43 7.64 -5.40
C ALA A 59 2.04 7.27 -6.77
N ARG A 60 3.24 6.68 -6.82
CA ARG A 60 3.85 6.15 -8.05
C ARG A 60 3.34 4.76 -8.42
N PHE A 61 2.88 3.99 -7.43
CA PHE A 61 2.64 2.56 -7.56
C PHE A 61 1.17 2.15 -7.43
N ALA A 62 0.37 2.96 -6.73
CA ALA A 62 -1.04 2.69 -6.52
C ALA A 62 -1.92 3.90 -6.86
N ASP A 63 -3.03 3.63 -7.54
CA ASP A 63 -4.05 4.64 -7.86
C ASP A 63 -5.09 4.69 -6.73
N ASP A 64 -5.15 5.84 -6.05
CA ASP A 64 -6.10 6.15 -4.95
C ASP A 64 -7.48 6.60 -5.51
N ARG A 65 -7.83 6.15 -6.72
CA ARG A 65 -9.12 6.46 -7.37
C ARG A 65 -10.25 5.62 -6.79
N GLU A 66 -10.51 5.75 -5.50
CA GLU A 66 -11.83 5.45 -4.95
C GLU A 66 -12.45 6.70 -4.34
N GLY A 67 -13.56 7.12 -4.97
CA GLY A 67 -14.36 8.24 -4.53
C GLY A 67 -15.00 7.91 -3.20
N VAL A 68 -14.57 8.62 -2.15
CA VAL A 68 -15.18 8.79 -0.82
C VAL A 68 -16.51 8.04 -0.68
N GLY A 69 -16.44 6.73 -0.44
CA GLY A 69 -17.60 5.89 -0.18
C GLY A 69 -18.21 6.25 1.16
N CYS A 70 -19.55 6.23 1.27
CA CYS A 70 -20.36 6.76 2.36
C CYS A 70 -20.17 6.13 3.77
N LEU A 71 -19.04 5.47 4.08
CA LEU A 71 -18.76 4.81 5.36
C LEU A 71 -17.95 5.67 6.36
N ALA A 72 -17.73 6.96 6.07
CA ALA A 72 -16.93 7.90 6.88
C ALA A 72 -17.46 8.22 8.30
N ILE A 73 -18.52 7.58 8.78
CA ILE A 73 -19.20 7.99 10.03
C ILE A 73 -18.59 7.34 11.28
N PHE A 74 -17.95 6.17 11.19
CA PHE A 74 -17.43 5.46 12.38
C PHE A 74 -15.92 5.60 12.63
N GLY A 75 -15.17 6.28 11.74
CA GLY A 75 -13.71 6.41 11.81
C GLY A 75 -13.19 7.85 11.90
N LEU A 76 -14.03 8.84 12.27
CA LEU A 76 -13.72 10.28 12.17
C LEU A 76 -12.36 10.74 12.76
N PRO A 77 -11.90 10.28 13.95
CA PRO A 77 -10.59 10.69 14.46
C PRO A 77 -9.44 10.12 13.64
N TRP A 78 -9.60 8.89 13.15
CA TRP A 78 -8.60 8.17 12.36
C TRP A 78 -8.52 8.72 10.95
N LEU A 79 -9.67 8.94 10.30
CA LEU A 79 -9.76 9.61 9.01
C LEU A 79 -9.14 11.00 9.05
N LEU A 80 -9.27 11.76 10.15
CA LEU A 80 -8.60 13.05 10.33
C LEU A 80 -7.08 12.92 10.42
N LEU A 81 -6.57 11.90 11.13
CA LEU A 81 -5.13 11.62 11.19
C LEU A 81 -4.60 11.23 9.80
N CYS A 82 -5.25 10.27 9.12
CA CYS A 82 -4.94 9.89 7.76
C CYS A 82 -5.05 11.08 6.80
N TRP A 83 -6.01 11.99 6.97
CA TRP A 83 -6.16 13.19 6.14
C TRP A 83 -5.06 14.22 6.37
N LEU A 84 -4.59 14.39 7.62
CA LEU A 84 -3.46 15.25 7.96
C LEU A 84 -2.15 14.77 7.32
N PHE A 85 -1.93 13.46 7.23
CA PHE A 85 -0.80 12.89 6.49
C PHE A 85 -1.02 12.87 4.96
N ARG A 86 -2.25 12.61 4.48
CA ARG A 86 -2.65 12.59 3.05
C ARG A 86 -2.69 13.99 2.41
N ALA A 87 -2.79 15.07 3.19
CA ALA A 87 -2.74 16.43 2.67
C ALA A 87 -1.37 16.81 2.09
N ARG A 88 -0.30 16.07 2.45
CA ARG A 88 1.06 16.31 1.94
C ARG A 88 1.32 15.69 0.57
N SER A 89 0.52 14.71 0.14
CA SER A 89 0.69 13.98 -1.12
C SER A 89 -0.22 14.44 -2.27
N ARG A 90 -1.10 15.43 -2.06
CA ARG A 90 -1.93 16.02 -3.14
C ARG A 90 -1.13 16.99 -4.02
N GLY A 91 -0.16 16.46 -4.74
CA GLY A 91 0.55 17.14 -5.81
C GLY A 91 0.37 16.38 -7.12
N LEU A 92 -0.52 16.90 -7.97
CA LEU A 92 -0.64 16.63 -9.41
C LEU A 92 -1.20 15.27 -9.90
N HIS A 93 -2.47 15.36 -10.29
CA HIS A 93 -3.06 14.70 -11.46
C HIS A 93 -2.07 14.55 -12.63
N GLN A 94 -1.72 13.31 -12.99
CA GLN A 94 -1.55 12.86 -14.37
C GLN A 94 -1.91 11.38 -14.43
N VAL A 95 -2.41 10.92 -15.57
CA VAL A 95 -2.49 9.49 -15.93
C VAL A 95 -1.03 9.02 -16.07
N GLN A 96 -0.35 8.77 -14.95
CA GLN A 96 0.95 8.11 -14.95
C GLN A 96 0.67 6.62 -15.04
N GLU A 97 1.37 5.95 -15.96
CA GLU A 97 1.48 4.50 -15.92
C GLU A 97 2.04 4.14 -14.53
N LEU A 98 1.22 3.52 -13.69
CA LEU A 98 1.64 3.12 -12.35
C LEU A 98 2.89 2.24 -12.49
N GLU A 99 3.95 2.60 -11.77
CA GLU A 99 5.14 1.76 -11.68
C GLU A 99 4.77 0.45 -10.96
N ARG A 100 5.51 -0.63 -11.26
CA ARG A 100 5.27 -1.93 -10.61
C ARG A 100 5.97 -1.95 -9.25
N LEU A 101 5.19 -2.04 -8.19
CA LEU A 101 5.71 -2.31 -6.85
C LEU A 101 5.48 -3.77 -6.49
N GLU A 102 6.55 -4.57 -6.56
CA GLU A 102 6.51 -6.00 -6.25
C GLU A 102 6.55 -6.25 -4.73
N ILE A 103 5.92 -7.34 -4.29
CA ILE A 103 5.96 -7.76 -2.87
C ILE A 103 7.39 -7.99 -2.38
N GLY A 104 8.24 -8.59 -3.22
CA GLY A 104 9.65 -8.81 -2.91
C GLY A 104 10.40 -7.50 -2.69
N HIS A 105 10.05 -6.44 -3.43
CA HIS A 105 10.64 -5.12 -3.23
C HIS A 105 10.21 -4.51 -1.90
N ILE A 106 8.93 -4.61 -1.55
CA ILE A 106 8.42 -4.17 -0.24
C ILE A 106 9.16 -4.87 0.90
N ALA A 107 9.31 -6.19 0.81
CA ALA A 107 10.04 -6.96 1.80
C ALA A 107 11.50 -6.51 1.92
N ALA A 108 12.17 -6.31 0.77
CA ALA A 108 13.54 -5.85 0.75
C ALA A 108 13.72 -4.44 1.33
N VAL A 109 12.75 -3.53 1.12
CA VAL A 109 12.74 -2.19 1.73
C VAL A 109 12.60 -2.30 3.25
N ILE A 110 11.71 -3.18 3.74
CA ILE A 110 11.50 -3.40 5.17
C ILE A 110 12.74 -4.00 5.83
N ASP A 111 13.32 -5.05 5.23
CA ASP A 111 14.54 -5.69 5.73
C ASP A 111 15.71 -4.70 5.78
N ARG A 112 15.76 -3.75 4.83
CA ARG A 112 16.80 -2.71 4.76
C ARG A 112 16.51 -1.50 5.67
N GLY A 113 15.27 -1.33 6.12
CA GLY A 113 14.80 -0.21 6.94
C GLY A 113 14.87 1.17 6.26
N VAL A 114 15.10 1.21 4.94
CA VAL A 114 15.22 2.44 4.14
C VAL A 114 14.65 2.18 2.76
N TRP A 115 13.80 3.11 2.30
CA TRP A 115 13.26 3.10 0.95
C TRP A 115 14.38 3.16 -0.11
N PHE A 116 14.29 2.30 -1.12
CA PHE A 116 15.11 2.37 -2.32
C PHE A 116 14.25 2.11 -3.57
N GLU A 117 14.74 2.59 -4.71
CA GLU A 117 14.03 2.48 -5.99
C GLU A 117 13.94 1.01 -6.45
N PRO A 118 12.75 0.55 -6.90
CA PRO A 118 12.58 -0.77 -7.52
C PRO A 118 13.27 -0.90 -8.88
#